data_AF-A0A517LID5-F1
#
_entry.id   AF-A0A517LID5-F1
#
_cell.length_a   1.000
_cell.length_b   1.000
_cell.length_c   1.000
_cell.angle_alpha   90.00
_cell.angle_beta   90.00
_cell.angle_gamma   90.00
#
_symmetry.space_group_name_H-M   'P 1'
#
loop_
_entity.id
_entity.type
_entity.pdbx_description
1 polymer ?
#
loop_
_entity_poly.entity_id
_entity_poly.type
_entity_poly.pdbx_seq_one_letter_code
_entity_poly.pdbx_strand_id
1 'polypeptide(L)'
;MAFDSQKSFQDKDSQVSQQARPQPAAQVPEPLKFESGSKAKQELEPTKSHQKVWDFRLPRFGPECTLQTQNSHLGIVLVAMMQNGMSPEVVKDFLDQLPDIPPNAMDVSIKGFPIMFYATQTNNEKMIRLIASFSANLNIVSDDDRIPLLAYTIINSQIIQQDTSAAVVTLLSLGASAVVFPTAFYSPYDVELPVGGPPQKELTDLKDDHKKWCQYTSMRSKLAEALNITYRYYLDKSTKVPQPQLRETQVAGLKDVTPLLGIPYLIIGQTTAATTLRNSLLVHMARKKGPQNRKPLVLVFAGPSGHGKTELANKMSSLLSLETLVIDCPQFSSDTELFGPRPGYYDAHKGSQLNNFLAKHDNKKCIVFLDEFEKTSEEIHNTLLKPFDEGLYQDRRTTKDVDASQVIWILATNVADHVISSFTEENASGLFNDKNVRNQTRLVKELSGVIKDVFKAKFGASLTYPIIHVPC
;
A
#
# COMPACT_ATOMS: atom_id res chain seq x y z
N MET A 1 35.80 -38.84 20.64
CA MET A 1 36.66 -39.27 21.75
C MET A 1 37.55 -38.10 22.13
N ALA A 2 37.65 -37.88 23.44
CA ALA A 2 38.31 -36.80 24.14
C ALA A 2 39.81 -36.66 23.83
N PHE A 3 40.41 -35.49 24.08
CA PHE A 3 41.19 -35.25 25.31
C PHE A 3 41.74 -33.81 25.37
N ASP A 4 41.21 -33.08 26.36
CA ASP A 4 41.90 -32.22 27.33
C ASP A 4 43.43 -32.33 27.42
N SER A 5 44.13 -31.21 27.68
CA SER A 5 44.48 -30.80 29.07
C SER A 5 45.58 -29.72 29.15
N GLN A 6 45.21 -28.61 29.81
CA GLN A 6 45.88 -27.93 30.93
C GLN A 6 47.41 -27.82 31.02
N LYS A 7 47.87 -26.59 31.34
CA LYS A 7 48.75 -26.36 32.50
C LYS A 7 48.57 -24.96 33.11
N SER A 8 48.21 -24.97 34.39
CA SER A 8 48.18 -23.87 35.38
C SER A 8 49.56 -23.65 36.02
N PHE A 9 49.71 -22.58 36.83
CA PHE A 9 50.61 -22.32 37.99
C PHE A 9 50.84 -20.79 38.08
N GLN A 10 50.80 -20.06 39.21
CA GLN A 10 50.36 -20.25 40.59
C GLN A 10 50.33 -18.87 41.29
N ASP A 11 49.59 -18.81 42.38
CA ASP A 11 49.32 -17.71 43.32
C ASP A 11 50.53 -17.07 44.02
N LYS A 12 50.32 -15.85 44.54
CA LYS A 12 50.74 -15.48 45.91
C LYS A 12 49.77 -14.46 46.54
N ASP A 13 49.10 -14.91 47.61
CA ASP A 13 48.40 -14.13 48.62
C ASP A 13 49.36 -13.54 49.67
N SER A 14 48.94 -12.46 50.33
CA SER A 14 49.33 -12.11 51.71
C SER A 14 48.28 -11.19 52.36
N GLN A 15 47.61 -11.73 53.39
CA GLN A 15 46.68 -11.06 54.30
C GLN A 15 47.39 -10.27 55.41
N VAL A 16 46.78 -9.20 55.95
CA VAL A 16 46.70 -8.90 57.40
C VAL A 16 45.39 -8.14 57.70
N SER A 17 44.78 -8.44 58.86
CA SER A 17 43.41 -8.18 59.26
C SER A 17 43.26 -7.14 60.41
N GLN A 18 42.00 -6.66 60.58
CA GLN A 18 41.30 -6.19 61.80
C GLN A 18 41.52 -4.76 62.36
N GLN A 19 40.43 -3.97 62.45
CA GLN A 19 39.64 -3.73 63.69
C GLN A 19 38.45 -2.77 63.44
N ALA A 20 37.42 -2.84 64.30
CA ALA A 20 36.06 -2.33 64.07
C ALA A 20 35.57 -1.28 65.10
N ARG A 21 34.51 -0.53 64.68
CA ARG A 21 33.46 0.27 65.40
C ARG A 21 33.76 1.75 65.76
N PRO A 22 32.73 2.62 65.97
CA PRO A 22 31.26 2.53 65.70
C PRO A 22 30.66 3.77 64.96
N GLN A 23 29.38 3.68 64.55
CA GLN A 23 28.50 4.78 64.06
C GLN A 23 28.06 5.74 65.18
N PRO A 24 27.55 6.93 64.82
CA PRO A 24 26.26 7.34 65.40
C PRO A 24 25.25 8.06 64.46
N ALA A 25 24.00 7.65 64.64
CA ALA A 25 22.74 8.39 64.78
C ALA A 25 22.26 9.42 63.72
N ALA A 26 21.06 9.10 63.20
CA ALA A 26 20.15 9.94 62.45
C ALA A 26 19.58 11.11 63.29
N GLN A 27 19.35 12.26 62.64
CA GLN A 27 18.59 13.39 63.17
C GLN A 27 17.32 13.62 62.35
N VAL A 28 16.20 13.71 63.06
CA VAL A 28 14.84 14.07 62.61
C VAL A 28 14.69 15.59 62.67
N PRO A 29 14.03 16.26 61.70
CA PRO A 29 13.55 17.63 61.91
C PRO A 29 12.05 17.66 62.26
N GLU A 30 11.72 18.43 63.29
CA GLU A 30 10.38 18.78 63.80
C GLU A 30 9.71 19.93 63.00
N PRO A 31 8.40 20.22 63.22
CA PRO A 31 7.49 20.77 62.20
C PRO A 31 7.45 22.30 62.10
N LEU A 32 7.19 22.80 60.89
CA LEU A 32 7.00 24.24 60.61
C LEU A 32 5.55 24.69 60.86
N LYS A 33 5.44 25.81 61.58
CA LYS A 33 4.22 26.53 61.96
C LYS A 33 3.59 27.26 60.78
N PHE A 34 2.26 27.31 60.76
CA PHE A 34 1.44 28.20 59.94
C PHE A 34 1.42 29.61 60.54
N GLU A 35 1.74 30.64 59.75
CA GLU A 35 1.25 32.00 59.96
C GLU A 35 0.86 32.67 58.63
N SER A 36 -0.16 33.50 58.74
CA SER A 36 -1.01 34.11 57.72
C SER A 36 -0.39 35.30 56.99
N GLY A 37 -0.93 35.60 55.80
CA GLY A 37 -0.33 36.49 54.80
C GLY A 37 -0.27 38.00 55.09
N SER A 38 0.46 38.71 54.24
CA SER A 38 0.09 40.04 53.74
C SER A 38 0.82 40.36 52.42
N LYS A 39 0.19 41.21 51.63
CA LYS A 39 0.38 41.48 50.20
C LYS A 39 1.60 42.34 49.87
N ALA A 40 2.23 42.08 48.73
CA ALA A 40 2.84 43.13 47.89
C ALA A 40 2.81 42.72 46.41
N LYS A 41 2.26 43.61 45.58
CA LYS A 41 2.15 43.49 44.12
C LYS A 41 3.55 43.58 43.49
N GLN A 42 3.89 42.65 42.61
CA GLN A 42 4.93 42.81 41.60
C GLN A 42 4.41 42.34 40.25
N GLU A 43 4.65 43.17 39.25
CA GLU A 43 4.28 43.01 37.85
C GLU A 43 4.75 41.66 37.31
N LEU A 44 3.80 40.84 36.85
CA LEU A 44 4.09 39.62 36.12
C LEU A 44 4.42 39.97 34.67
N GLU A 45 5.66 39.70 34.29
CA GLU A 45 6.03 39.43 32.90
C GLU A 45 5.12 38.33 32.31
N PRO A 46 4.81 38.37 31.01
CA PRO A 46 3.95 37.36 30.41
C PRO A 46 4.68 36.01 30.40
N THR A 47 4.26 35.13 31.32
CA THR A 47 4.68 33.73 31.33
C THR A 47 4.26 33.08 30.02
N LYS A 48 5.25 32.65 29.23
CA LYS A 48 5.07 31.76 28.08
C LYS A 48 4.31 30.53 28.55
N SER A 49 3.03 30.46 28.23
CA SER A 49 2.22 29.25 28.39
C SER A 49 2.93 28.10 27.69
N HIS A 50 3.40 27.12 28.47
CA HIS A 50 3.89 25.86 27.93
C HIS A 50 2.72 25.18 27.22
N GLN A 51 2.69 25.30 25.90
CA GLN A 51 1.75 24.57 25.06
C GLN A 51 2.03 23.08 25.28
N LYS A 52 1.05 22.36 25.85
CA LYS A 52 1.16 20.94 26.17
C LYS A 52 1.33 20.18 24.85
N VAL A 53 2.56 19.74 24.56
CA VAL A 53 2.86 18.95 23.35
C VAL A 53 2.09 17.64 23.44
N TRP A 54 1.19 17.37 22.50
CA TRP A 54 0.49 16.09 22.41
C TRP A 54 1.50 14.92 22.34
N ASP A 55 1.24 13.88 23.14
CA ASP A 55 2.04 12.67 23.21
C ASP A 55 1.72 11.67 22.10
N PHE A 56 0.87 12.07 21.14
CA PHE A 56 0.40 11.26 20.02
C PHE A 56 -0.35 9.99 20.44
N ARG A 57 -0.84 9.94 21.68
CA ARG A 57 -1.70 8.86 22.14
C ARG A 57 -3.16 9.29 21.99
N LEU A 58 -3.94 8.46 21.32
CA LEU A 58 -5.37 8.67 21.18
C LEU A 58 -6.10 8.27 22.47
N PRO A 59 -7.21 8.95 22.82
CA PRO A 59 -8.06 8.58 23.94
C PRO A 59 -8.56 7.14 23.86
N ARG A 60 -8.53 6.40 24.97
CA ARG A 60 -9.08 5.03 25.05
C ARG A 60 -10.54 5.03 25.49
N PHE A 61 -11.30 4.07 24.98
CA PHE A 61 -12.69 3.79 25.35
C PHE A 61 -12.77 2.37 25.89
N GLY A 62 -13.48 2.17 27.00
CA GLY A 62 -13.62 0.85 27.60
C GLY A 62 -14.57 -0.06 26.82
N PRO A 63 -14.50 -1.38 27.04
CA PRO A 63 -15.31 -2.37 26.33
C PRO A 63 -16.81 -2.18 26.52
N GLU A 64 -17.24 -1.56 27.62
CA GLU A 64 -18.64 -1.20 27.91
C GLU A 64 -19.26 -0.28 26.84
N CYS A 65 -18.44 0.48 26.12
CA CYS A 65 -18.92 1.37 25.04
C CYS A 65 -19.38 0.60 23.80
N THR A 66 -19.01 -0.68 23.64
CA THR A 66 -19.42 -1.51 22.49
C THR A 66 -20.88 -1.97 22.55
N LEU A 67 -21.52 -1.87 23.72
CA LEU A 67 -22.89 -2.32 23.95
C LEU A 67 -23.96 -1.26 23.62
N GLN A 68 -23.55 -0.03 23.29
CA GLN A 68 -24.46 1.08 23.06
C GLN A 68 -24.85 1.17 21.58
N THR A 69 -26.03 0.68 21.19
CA THR A 69 -26.47 0.60 19.78
C THR A 69 -27.22 1.84 19.26
N GLN A 70 -27.20 2.96 19.98
CA GLN A 70 -27.90 4.17 19.54
C GLN A 70 -27.05 4.94 18.49
N ASN A 71 -27.69 5.42 17.42
CA ASN A 71 -27.03 6.15 16.31
C ASN A 71 -26.19 7.36 16.79
N SER A 72 -26.55 8.00 17.91
CA SER A 72 -25.80 9.11 18.52
C SER A 72 -24.42 8.73 19.06
N HIS A 73 -24.14 7.44 19.22
CA HIS A 73 -22.89 6.91 19.77
C HIS A 73 -22.13 6.00 18.79
N LEU A 74 -22.58 5.90 17.54
CA LEU A 74 -21.98 5.04 16.51
C LEU A 74 -20.45 5.20 16.43
N GLY A 75 -19.98 6.45 16.40
CA GLY A 75 -18.53 6.71 16.36
C GLY A 75 -17.78 6.14 17.56
N ILE A 76 -18.33 6.26 18.78
CA ILE A 76 -17.70 5.74 20.00
C ILE A 76 -17.66 4.22 19.98
N VAL A 77 -18.74 3.58 19.53
CA VAL A 77 -18.82 2.11 19.38
C VAL A 77 -17.76 1.63 18.40
N LEU A 78 -17.65 2.27 17.23
CA LEU A 78 -16.66 1.90 16.21
C LEU A 78 -15.23 2.06 16.72
N VAL A 79 -14.94 3.17 17.39
CA VAL A 79 -13.62 3.38 18.01
C VAL A 79 -13.34 2.32 19.07
N ALA A 80 -14.32 1.99 19.92
CA ALA A 80 -14.17 0.94 20.92
C ALA A 80 -13.94 -0.43 20.27
N MET A 81 -14.67 -0.77 19.20
CA MET A 81 -14.45 -2.03 18.45
C MET A 81 -13.03 -2.10 17.87
N MET A 82 -12.55 -1.02 17.25
CA MET A 82 -11.20 -0.95 16.70
C MET A 82 -10.11 -1.05 17.78
N GLN A 83 -10.28 -0.33 18.90
CA GLN A 83 -9.32 -0.36 20.02
C GLN A 83 -9.28 -1.71 20.75
N ASN A 84 -10.38 -2.45 20.76
CA ASN A 84 -10.45 -3.81 21.31
C ASN A 84 -9.96 -4.88 20.32
N GLY A 85 -9.46 -4.51 19.13
CA GLY A 85 -8.86 -5.44 18.18
C GLY A 85 -9.86 -6.29 17.40
N MET A 86 -11.11 -5.84 17.27
CA MET A 86 -12.10 -6.53 16.44
C MET A 86 -11.64 -6.59 14.97
N SER A 87 -11.94 -7.70 14.29
CA SER A 87 -11.51 -7.86 12.90
C SER A 87 -12.30 -6.91 11.97
N PRO A 88 -11.71 -6.49 10.84
CA PRO A 88 -12.39 -5.65 9.85
C PRO A 88 -13.69 -6.27 9.35
N GLU A 89 -13.75 -7.60 9.25
CA GLU A 89 -14.95 -8.33 8.83
C GLU A 89 -16.10 -8.14 9.82
N VAL A 90 -15.83 -8.22 11.13
CA VAL A 90 -16.87 -7.99 12.16
C VAL A 90 -17.34 -6.54 12.18
N VAL A 91 -16.41 -5.59 12.00
CA VAL A 91 -16.78 -4.16 11.90
C VAL A 91 -17.63 -3.91 10.64
N LYS A 92 -17.29 -4.56 9.52
CA LYS A 92 -18.09 -4.49 8.30
C LYS A 92 -19.48 -5.07 8.49
N ASP A 93 -19.59 -6.27 9.07
CA ASP A 93 -20.88 -6.91 9.34
C ASP A 93 -21.78 -6.04 10.24
N PHE A 94 -21.18 -5.34 11.21
CA PHE A 94 -21.89 -4.38 12.05
C PHE A 94 -22.38 -3.16 11.25
N LEU A 95 -21.54 -2.59 10.37
CA LEU A 95 -21.92 -1.45 9.53
C LEU A 95 -23.01 -1.83 8.51
N ASP A 96 -22.93 -3.03 7.92
CA ASP A 96 -23.90 -3.53 6.94
C ASP A 96 -25.30 -3.78 7.57
N GLN A 97 -25.37 -3.97 8.89
CA GLN A 97 -26.63 -4.12 9.64
C GLN A 97 -27.33 -2.80 9.94
N LEU A 98 -26.65 -1.66 9.78
CA LEU A 98 -27.20 -0.35 10.11
C LEU A 98 -27.96 0.24 8.91
N PRO A 99 -29.23 0.66 9.08
CA PRO A 99 -29.98 1.31 8.02
C PRO A 99 -29.48 2.75 7.79
N ASP A 100 -29.28 3.12 6.52
CA ASP A 100 -28.99 4.49 6.06
C ASP A 100 -27.82 5.20 6.78
N ILE A 101 -26.60 4.66 6.65
CA ILE A 101 -25.40 5.40 7.04
C ILE A 101 -25.20 6.56 6.06
N PRO A 102 -25.24 7.83 6.50
CA PRO A 102 -25.03 8.96 5.60
C PRO A 102 -23.60 8.92 5.04
N PRO A 103 -23.40 9.37 3.78
CA PRO A 103 -22.05 9.61 3.28
C PRO A 103 -21.38 10.62 4.23
N ASN A 104 -20.20 10.27 4.74
CA ASN A 104 -19.42 11.06 5.70
C ASN A 104 -19.82 10.88 7.18
N ALA A 105 -20.59 9.84 7.50
CA ALA A 105 -20.84 9.46 8.90
C ALA A 105 -19.54 9.26 9.70
N MET A 106 -18.44 8.92 9.03
CA MET A 106 -17.13 8.67 9.65
C MET A 106 -16.27 9.93 9.82
N ASP A 107 -16.72 11.10 9.38
CA ASP A 107 -15.98 12.36 9.52
C ASP A 107 -16.22 13.03 10.89
N VAL A 108 -16.90 12.34 11.81
CA VAL A 108 -17.16 12.80 13.18
C VAL A 108 -15.89 12.72 14.03
N SER A 109 -15.55 13.83 14.70
CA SER A 109 -14.49 13.86 15.71
C SER A 109 -14.99 13.32 17.05
N ILE A 110 -14.21 12.44 17.65
CA ILE A 110 -14.45 11.86 18.97
C ILE A 110 -13.29 12.30 19.86
N LYS A 111 -13.61 13.04 20.93
CA LYS A 111 -12.61 13.62 21.84
C LYS A 111 -11.47 14.38 21.11
N GLY A 112 -11.83 15.16 20.08
CA GLY A 112 -10.87 15.99 19.32
C GLY A 112 -10.19 15.30 18.14
N PHE A 113 -10.53 14.03 17.85
CA PHE A 113 -9.89 13.24 16.79
C PHE A 113 -10.93 12.60 15.86
N PRO A 114 -10.83 12.78 14.54
CA PRO A 114 -11.65 12.04 13.58
C PRO A 114 -11.47 10.52 13.70
N ILE A 115 -12.52 9.74 13.41
CA ILE A 115 -12.53 8.26 13.51
C ILE A 115 -11.35 7.62 12.76
N MET A 116 -10.94 8.19 11.63
CA MET A 116 -9.83 7.68 10.83
C MET A 116 -8.48 7.67 11.57
N PHE A 117 -8.26 8.55 12.55
CA PHE A 117 -7.05 8.48 13.41
C PHE A 117 -7.00 7.17 14.20
N TYR A 118 -8.16 6.73 14.70
CA TYR A 118 -8.27 5.45 15.40
C TYR A 118 -8.13 4.26 14.44
N ALA A 119 -8.66 4.36 13.22
CA ALA A 119 -8.47 3.33 12.20
C ALA A 119 -6.99 3.15 11.85
N THR A 120 -6.24 4.23 11.65
CA THR A 120 -4.80 4.16 11.37
C THR A 120 -3.96 3.69 12.56
N GLN A 121 -4.44 3.90 13.79
CA GLN A 121 -3.80 3.35 14.99
C GLN A 121 -3.78 1.82 15.00
N THR A 122 -4.75 1.17 14.36
CA THR A 122 -4.81 -0.30 14.25
C THR A 122 -3.70 -0.90 13.37
N ASN A 123 -3.02 -0.08 12.55
CA ASN A 123 -2.03 -0.50 11.55
C ASN A 123 -2.53 -1.63 10.63
N ASN A 124 -3.84 -1.68 10.35
CA ASN A 124 -4.47 -2.69 9.51
C ASN A 124 -5.03 -2.07 8.23
N GLU A 125 -4.45 -2.42 7.07
CA GLU A 125 -4.86 -1.92 5.76
C GLU A 125 -6.36 -2.12 5.49
N LYS A 126 -6.90 -3.30 5.81
CA LYS A 126 -8.32 -3.61 5.56
C LYS A 126 -9.23 -2.72 6.40
N MET A 127 -8.84 -2.45 7.66
CA MET A 127 -9.60 -1.54 8.54
C MET A 127 -9.58 -0.11 7.99
N ILE A 128 -8.41 0.38 7.56
CA ILE A 128 -8.26 1.72 6.98
C ILE A 128 -9.12 1.85 5.71
N ARG A 129 -9.08 0.86 4.81
CA ARG A 129 -9.90 0.84 3.59
C ARG A 129 -11.40 0.78 3.90
N LEU A 130 -11.80 -0.03 4.89
CA LEU A 130 -13.19 -0.13 5.33
C LEU A 130 -13.71 1.23 5.81
N ILE A 131 -13.05 1.85 6.77
CA ILE A 131 -13.49 3.15 7.30
C ILE A 131 -13.44 4.24 6.22
N ALA A 132 -12.43 4.19 5.33
CA ALA A 132 -12.31 5.15 4.23
C ALA A 132 -13.43 5.02 3.20
N SER A 133 -14.05 3.84 3.05
CA SER A 133 -15.21 3.67 2.17
C SER A 133 -16.45 4.47 2.63
N PHE A 134 -16.47 4.87 3.91
CA PHE A 134 -17.54 5.67 4.52
C PHE A 134 -17.13 7.14 4.83
N SER A 135 -15.90 7.54 4.45
CA SER A 135 -15.37 8.90 4.66
C SER A 135 -15.11 9.57 3.30
N ALA A 136 -15.44 10.86 3.16
CA ALA A 136 -15.22 11.58 1.89
C ALA A 136 -13.82 12.19 1.74
N ASN A 137 -13.07 12.39 2.83
CA ASN A 137 -11.79 13.09 2.77
C ASN A 137 -10.76 12.53 3.74
N LEU A 138 -9.56 12.21 3.23
CA LEU A 138 -8.45 11.71 4.03
C LEU A 138 -7.41 12.77 4.40
N ASN A 139 -7.54 13.99 3.88
CA ASN A 139 -6.71 15.15 4.23
C ASN A 139 -7.23 15.84 5.50
N ILE A 140 -7.58 15.03 6.50
CA ILE A 140 -8.11 15.46 7.79
C ILE A 140 -6.97 15.82 8.76
N VAL A 141 -7.29 16.70 9.71
CA VAL A 141 -6.39 17.18 10.76
C VAL A 141 -7.00 16.93 12.14
N SER A 142 -6.17 16.88 13.18
CA SER A 142 -6.67 16.88 14.57
C SER A 142 -7.27 18.23 14.94
N ASP A 143 -8.21 18.24 15.89
CA ASP A 143 -8.96 19.46 16.24
C ASP A 143 -8.07 20.49 16.98
N ASP A 144 -7.21 20.03 17.90
CA ASP A 144 -6.39 20.89 18.76
C ASP A 144 -5.12 21.40 18.04
N ASP A 145 -4.20 20.48 17.71
CA ASP A 145 -2.86 20.81 17.18
C ASP A 145 -2.83 20.90 15.64
N ARG A 146 -3.96 20.67 14.95
CA ARG A 146 -4.07 20.61 13.49
C ARG A 146 -3.04 19.69 12.81
N ILE A 147 -2.72 18.58 13.45
CA ILE A 147 -1.77 17.60 12.91
C ILE A 147 -2.47 16.78 11.82
N PRO A 148 -1.91 16.67 10.61
CA PRO A 148 -2.48 15.86 9.54
C PRO A 148 -2.47 14.37 9.89
N LEU A 149 -3.48 13.63 9.41
CA LEU A 149 -3.56 12.17 9.57
C LEU A 149 -2.30 11.45 9.08
N LEU A 150 -1.80 11.80 7.89
CA LEU A 150 -0.57 11.21 7.34
C LEU A 150 0.63 11.40 8.28
N ALA A 151 0.75 12.58 8.89
CA ALA A 151 1.84 12.87 9.83
C ALA A 151 1.71 12.03 11.10
N TYR A 152 0.48 11.92 11.62
CA TYR A 152 0.18 11.04 12.74
C TYR A 152 0.52 9.58 12.44
N THR A 153 0.12 9.04 11.28
CA THR A 153 0.38 7.63 10.91
C THR A 153 1.88 7.32 10.82
N ILE A 154 2.69 8.26 10.30
CA ILE A 154 4.15 8.12 10.25
C ILE A 154 4.74 8.16 11.66
N ILE A 155 4.40 9.15 12.48
CA ILE A 155 4.93 9.30 13.84
C ILE A 155 4.50 8.12 14.73
N ASN A 156 3.29 7.59 14.50
CA ASN A 156 2.76 6.46 15.24
C ASN A 156 3.65 5.21 15.12
N SER A 157 4.43 5.05 14.04
CA SER A 157 5.35 3.92 13.87
C SER A 157 6.36 3.80 15.02
N GLN A 158 6.82 4.94 15.55
CA GLN A 158 7.74 4.98 16.68
C GLN A 158 7.04 4.65 18.00
N ILE A 159 5.77 5.03 18.14
CA ILE A 159 4.99 4.84 19.37
C ILE A 159 4.64 3.37 19.55
N ILE A 160 4.20 2.72 18.47
CA ILE A 160 3.83 1.30 18.48
C ILE A 160 5.02 0.38 18.21
N GLN A 161 6.18 0.92 17.81
CA GLN A 161 7.38 0.18 17.41
C GLN A 161 7.12 -0.85 16.31
N GLN A 162 6.28 -0.49 15.33
CA GLN A 162 5.94 -1.32 14.19
C GLN A 162 6.02 -0.49 12.91
N ASP A 163 6.27 -1.15 11.78
CA ASP A 163 6.25 -0.51 10.47
C ASP A 163 4.82 -0.11 10.09
N THR A 164 4.60 1.18 9.80
CA THR A 164 3.32 1.72 9.33
C THR A 164 3.35 2.07 7.84
N SER A 165 4.39 1.63 7.11
CA SER A 165 4.54 1.86 5.66
C SER A 165 3.30 1.44 4.86
N ALA A 166 2.73 0.26 5.16
CA ALA A 166 1.52 -0.22 4.52
C ALA A 166 0.31 0.70 4.77
N ALA A 167 0.15 1.23 5.99
CA ALA A 167 -0.90 2.17 6.33
C ALA A 167 -0.73 3.51 5.59
N VAL A 168 0.50 4.04 5.53
CA VAL A 168 0.82 5.27 4.79
C VAL A 168 0.56 5.10 3.30
N VAL A 169 1.04 4.01 2.71
CA VAL A 169 0.77 3.65 1.30
C VAL A 169 -0.72 3.55 1.05
N THR A 170 -1.47 2.92 1.96
CA THR A 170 -2.94 2.81 1.86
C THR A 170 -3.59 4.18 1.85
N LEU A 171 -3.24 5.08 2.77
CA LEU A 171 -3.79 6.44 2.82
C LEU A 171 -3.49 7.24 1.55
N LEU A 172 -2.25 7.20 1.07
CA LEU A 172 -1.85 7.84 -0.20
C LEU A 172 -2.64 7.26 -1.38
N SER A 173 -2.81 5.93 -1.40
CA SER A 173 -3.56 5.21 -2.43
C SER A 173 -5.05 5.59 -2.49
N LEU A 174 -5.60 6.04 -1.36
CA LEU A 174 -6.99 6.46 -1.21
C LEU A 174 -7.18 7.98 -1.38
N GLY A 175 -6.10 8.74 -1.65
CA GLY A 175 -6.16 10.17 -1.97
C GLY A 175 -5.68 11.12 -0.87
N ALA A 176 -5.00 10.62 0.18
CA ALA A 176 -4.27 11.48 1.10
C ALA A 176 -3.09 12.15 0.38
N SER A 177 -2.83 13.42 0.68
CA SER A 177 -1.87 14.27 -0.03
C SER A 177 -0.61 14.53 0.78
N ALA A 178 0.57 14.31 0.17
CA ALA A 178 1.85 14.66 0.78
C ALA A 178 2.12 16.18 0.83
N VAL A 179 1.24 17.01 0.26
CA VAL A 179 1.35 18.48 0.31
C VAL A 179 1.31 19.00 1.75
N VAL A 180 0.78 18.22 2.70
CA VAL A 180 0.78 18.55 4.13
C VAL A 180 2.17 18.59 4.77
N PHE A 181 3.20 18.03 4.10
CA PHE A 181 4.58 18.05 4.56
C PHE A 181 5.40 19.12 3.81
N PRO A 182 6.35 19.80 4.49
CA PRO A 182 7.34 20.61 3.80
C PRO A 182 8.18 19.76 2.85
N THR A 183 8.39 20.24 1.63
CA THR A 183 9.07 19.49 0.54
C THR A 183 10.46 18.97 0.93
N ALA A 184 11.21 19.74 1.70
CA ALA A 184 12.55 19.37 2.16
C ALA A 184 12.60 18.09 3.03
N PHE A 185 11.47 17.64 3.61
CA PHE A 185 11.45 16.39 4.38
C PHE A 185 11.48 15.14 3.50
N TYR A 186 11.05 15.21 2.25
CA TYR A 186 10.89 14.02 1.40
C TYR A 186 11.51 14.14 0.01
N SER A 187 11.89 15.33 -0.45
CA SER A 187 12.49 15.52 -1.78
C SER A 187 13.80 16.34 -1.69
N PRO A 188 14.95 15.85 -2.18
CA PRO A 188 15.18 14.49 -2.68
C PRO A 188 15.03 13.42 -1.59
N TYR A 189 14.48 12.24 -1.92
CA TYR A 189 14.20 11.19 -0.92
C TYR A 189 15.44 10.33 -0.59
N ASP A 190 16.43 10.34 -1.48
CA ASP A 190 17.66 9.54 -1.47
C ASP A 190 18.82 10.18 -0.71
N VAL A 191 18.64 11.41 -0.20
CA VAL A 191 19.62 12.10 0.64
C VAL A 191 19.23 11.96 2.11
N GLU A 192 20.15 11.54 2.99
CA GLU A 192 19.86 11.37 4.42
C GLU A 192 19.39 12.67 5.10
N LEU A 193 18.38 12.57 5.98
CA LEU A 193 17.88 13.72 6.72
C LEU A 193 18.80 14.07 7.90
N PRO A 194 19.10 15.36 8.15
CA PRO A 194 19.81 15.77 9.35
C PRO A 194 19.06 15.42 10.64
N VAL A 195 19.81 15.23 11.74
CA VAL A 195 19.24 15.05 13.07
C VAL A 195 18.44 16.30 13.46
N GLY A 196 17.12 16.15 13.64
CA GLY A 196 16.20 17.27 13.90
C GLY A 196 15.46 17.80 12.67
N GLY A 197 15.75 17.26 11.48
CA GLY A 197 15.10 17.62 10.21
C GLY A 197 15.85 18.69 9.41
N PRO A 198 15.27 19.12 8.27
CA PRO A 198 15.88 20.09 7.38
C PRO A 198 16.14 21.45 8.06
N PRO A 199 17.22 22.16 7.71
CA PRO A 199 17.51 23.47 8.26
C PRO A 199 16.42 24.48 7.88
N GLN A 200 16.20 25.48 8.73
CA GLN A 200 15.13 26.48 8.54
C GLN A 200 15.17 27.20 7.19
N LYS A 201 16.37 27.33 6.59
CA LYS A 201 16.57 27.98 5.29
C LYS A 201 15.96 27.17 4.13
N GLU A 202 15.91 25.85 4.24
CA GLU A 202 15.36 24.95 3.23
C GLU A 202 13.83 24.81 3.34
N LEU A 203 13.28 25.14 4.51
CA LEU A 203 11.85 25.12 4.81
C LEU A 203 11.13 26.36 4.24
N THR A 204 11.21 26.52 2.92
CA THR A 204 10.68 27.68 2.17
C THR A 204 9.15 27.74 2.14
N ASP A 205 8.48 26.60 2.34
CA ASP A 205 7.04 26.40 2.19
C ASP A 205 6.25 26.35 3.51
N LEU A 206 6.90 26.59 4.66
CA LEU A 206 6.23 26.64 5.98
C LEU A 206 5.16 27.72 6.15
N LYS A 207 5.07 28.66 5.20
CA LYS A 207 4.06 29.73 5.20
C LYS A 207 2.68 29.22 4.77
N ASP A 208 2.61 28.05 4.13
CA ASP A 208 1.36 27.41 3.74
C ASP A 208 0.54 26.99 4.97
N ASP A 209 -0.77 27.26 4.95
CA ASP A 209 -1.71 26.92 6.01
C ASP A 209 -1.69 25.42 6.35
N HIS A 210 -1.48 24.56 5.35
CA HIS A 210 -1.43 23.10 5.53
C HIS A 210 -0.14 22.60 6.21
N LYS A 211 0.89 23.43 6.32
CA LYS A 211 2.22 23.05 6.84
C LYS A 211 2.56 23.71 8.17
N LYS A 212 1.67 24.57 8.70
CA LYS A 212 1.88 25.32 9.96
C LYS A 212 2.10 24.42 11.18
N TRP A 213 1.51 23.22 11.19
CA TRP A 213 1.72 22.22 12.24
C TRP A 213 3.20 21.84 12.40
N CYS A 214 4.01 21.97 11.33
CA CYS A 214 5.43 21.64 11.29
C CYS A 214 6.35 22.83 11.70
N GLN A 215 5.80 23.94 12.18
CA GLN A 215 6.61 25.10 12.59
C GLN A 215 7.43 24.84 13.87
N TYR A 216 6.89 24.00 14.76
CA TYR A 216 7.52 23.71 16.04
C TYR A 216 8.73 22.79 15.89
N THR A 217 9.87 23.15 16.51
CA THR A 217 11.11 22.36 16.44
C THR A 217 10.93 20.94 17.01
N SER A 218 10.17 20.78 18.09
CA SER A 218 9.86 19.46 18.67
C SER A 218 9.14 18.54 17.68
N MET A 219 8.24 19.10 16.86
CA MET A 219 7.51 18.36 15.82
C MET A 219 8.45 17.93 14.69
N ARG A 220 9.30 18.84 14.23
CA ARG A 220 10.28 18.57 13.16
C ARG A 220 11.26 17.48 13.55
N SER A 221 11.74 17.48 14.79
CA SER A 221 12.62 16.43 15.30
C SER A 221 11.94 15.07 15.33
N LYS A 222 10.72 14.96 15.88
CA LYS A 222 9.95 13.71 15.90
C LYS A 222 9.67 13.19 14.48
N LEU A 223 9.28 14.09 13.58
CA LEU A 223 9.01 13.75 12.19
C LEU A 223 10.28 13.27 11.46
N ALA A 224 11.41 13.95 11.65
CA ALA A 224 12.68 13.56 11.04
C ALA A 224 13.17 12.18 11.53
N GLU A 225 12.96 11.88 12.81
CA GLU A 225 13.28 10.59 13.39
C GLU A 225 12.36 9.45 12.88
N ALA A 226 11.10 9.77 12.57
CA ALA A 226 10.14 8.79 12.06
C ALA A 226 10.29 8.55 10.53
N LEU A 227 10.72 9.56 9.78
CA LEU A 227 10.82 9.51 8.31
C LEU A 227 12.03 8.69 7.82
N ASN A 228 11.83 7.40 7.63
CA ASN A 228 12.75 6.55 6.88
C ASN A 228 12.67 6.78 5.35
N ILE A 229 13.60 6.16 4.61
CA ILE A 229 13.67 6.25 3.14
C ILE A 229 12.37 5.77 2.46
N THR A 230 11.69 4.77 3.02
CA THR A 230 10.44 4.23 2.49
C THR A 230 9.33 5.27 2.51
N TYR A 231 9.10 5.91 3.65
CA TYR A 231 8.08 6.98 3.75
C TYR A 231 8.40 8.13 2.81
N ARG A 232 9.66 8.58 2.78
CA ARG A 232 10.09 9.69 1.92
C ARG A 232 9.91 9.38 0.44
N TYR A 233 10.25 8.16 0.02
CA TYR A 233 10.00 7.67 -1.33
C TYR A 233 8.51 7.74 -1.69
N TYR A 234 7.61 7.25 -0.83
CA TYR A 234 6.17 7.28 -1.12
C TYR A 234 5.58 8.69 -1.09
N LEU A 235 6.07 9.56 -0.20
CA LEU A 235 5.68 10.97 -0.18
C LEU A 235 6.10 11.68 -1.46
N ASP A 236 7.38 11.57 -1.87
CA ASP A 236 7.89 12.14 -3.12
C ASP A 236 7.15 11.58 -4.34
N LYS A 237 6.98 10.26 -4.40
CA LYS A 237 6.21 9.57 -5.43
C LYS A 237 4.77 10.09 -5.52
N SER A 238 4.10 10.33 -4.39
CA SER A 238 2.71 10.82 -4.40
C SER A 238 2.55 12.22 -5.02
N THR A 239 3.60 13.04 -4.99
CA THR A 239 3.60 14.35 -5.66
C THR A 239 3.78 14.24 -7.18
N LYS A 240 4.39 13.14 -7.65
CA LYS A 240 4.69 12.89 -9.06
C LYS A 240 3.59 12.07 -9.75
N VAL A 241 2.87 11.22 -9.01
CA VAL A 241 1.76 10.42 -9.53
C VAL A 241 0.54 11.32 -9.78
N PRO A 242 0.01 11.38 -11.02
CA PRO A 242 -1.20 12.13 -11.30
C PRO A 242 -2.39 11.58 -10.51
N GLN A 243 -3.09 12.48 -9.83
CA GLN A 243 -4.32 12.15 -9.11
C GLN A 243 -5.39 11.64 -10.10
N PRO A 244 -6.21 10.66 -9.70
CA PRO A 244 -7.33 10.19 -10.52
C PRO A 244 -8.24 11.35 -10.93
N GLN A 245 -8.66 11.37 -12.19
CA GLN A 245 -9.64 12.34 -12.67
C GLN A 245 -11.01 12.07 -12.03
N LEU A 246 -11.84 13.10 -11.88
CA LEU A 246 -13.21 12.95 -11.35
C LEU A 246 -14.00 11.84 -12.06
N ARG A 247 -13.85 11.73 -13.38
CA ARG A 247 -14.49 10.67 -14.17
C ARG A 247 -13.99 9.27 -13.79
N GLU A 248 -12.69 9.11 -13.56
CA GLU A 248 -12.09 7.83 -13.16
C GLU A 248 -12.60 7.43 -11.78
N THR A 249 -12.64 8.37 -10.83
CA THR A 249 -13.17 8.15 -9.48
C THR A 249 -14.66 7.78 -9.50
N GLN A 250 -15.46 8.47 -10.31
CA GLN A 250 -16.88 8.15 -10.49
C GLN A 250 -17.08 6.75 -11.07
N VAL A 251 -16.33 6.39 -12.11
CA VAL A 251 -16.40 5.06 -12.72
C VAL A 251 -15.98 3.98 -11.72
N ALA A 252 -14.90 4.23 -10.96
CA ALA A 252 -14.42 3.29 -9.95
C ALA A 252 -15.44 3.08 -8.83
N GLY A 253 -16.06 4.16 -8.33
CA GLY A 253 -17.12 4.09 -7.32
C GLY A 253 -18.37 3.35 -7.82
N LEU A 254 -18.84 3.65 -9.04
CA LEU A 254 -20.01 2.98 -9.63
C LEU A 254 -19.80 1.47 -9.88
N LYS A 255 -18.55 1.02 -9.98
CA LYS A 255 -18.18 -0.37 -10.26
C LYS A 255 -17.63 -1.11 -9.04
N ASP A 256 -17.63 -0.45 -7.87
CA ASP A 256 -17.04 -0.98 -6.64
C ASP A 256 -15.57 -1.42 -6.83
N VAL A 257 -14.80 -0.62 -7.55
CA VAL A 257 -13.37 -0.85 -7.82
C VAL A 257 -12.52 0.37 -7.43
N THR A 258 -12.97 1.18 -6.47
CA THR A 258 -12.20 2.29 -5.90
C THR A 258 -10.75 1.93 -5.52
N PRO A 259 -10.47 0.74 -4.91
CA PRO A 259 -9.10 0.35 -4.57
C PRO A 259 -8.13 0.37 -5.75
N LEU A 260 -8.62 0.15 -6.98
CA LEU A 260 -7.83 0.11 -8.20
C LEU A 260 -7.07 1.43 -8.46
N LEU A 261 -7.63 2.57 -8.03
CA LEU A 261 -6.97 3.87 -8.18
C LEU A 261 -5.62 3.93 -7.47
N GLY A 262 -5.45 3.10 -6.44
CA GLY A 262 -4.27 2.99 -5.60
C GLY A 262 -3.14 2.14 -6.18
N ILE A 263 -3.35 1.41 -7.28
CA ILE A 263 -2.35 0.50 -7.88
C ILE A 263 -0.96 1.13 -8.05
N PRO A 264 -0.81 2.39 -8.52
CA PRO A 264 0.50 3.02 -8.65
C PRO A 264 1.33 3.04 -7.36
N TYR A 265 0.70 2.99 -6.18
CA TYR A 265 1.38 3.05 -4.89
C TYR A 265 1.79 1.67 -4.34
N LEU A 266 1.34 0.57 -4.93
CA LEU A 266 1.55 -0.78 -4.38
C LEU A 266 2.93 -1.38 -4.70
N ILE A 267 3.67 -0.78 -5.64
CA ILE A 267 4.97 -1.27 -6.10
C ILE A 267 5.99 -0.13 -6.22
N ILE A 268 7.24 -0.42 -5.90
CA ILE A 268 8.38 0.51 -5.97
C ILE A 268 8.95 0.50 -7.40
N GLY A 269 9.36 1.66 -7.92
CA GLY A 269 9.91 1.85 -9.27
C GLY A 269 8.88 1.82 -10.41
N GLN A 270 7.95 0.86 -10.37
CA GLN A 270 7.04 0.51 -11.47
C GLN A 270 5.83 1.45 -11.64
N THR A 271 6.00 2.75 -11.41
CA THR A 271 4.91 3.73 -11.44
C THR A 271 4.23 3.83 -12.81
N THR A 272 5.02 3.80 -13.88
CA THR A 272 4.53 3.85 -15.27
C THR A 272 3.75 2.59 -15.64
N ALA A 273 4.31 1.40 -15.33
CA ALA A 273 3.67 0.11 -15.52
C ALA A 273 2.32 0.05 -14.78
N ALA A 274 2.34 0.39 -13.50
CA ALA A 274 1.18 0.39 -12.62
C ALA A 274 0.10 1.38 -13.07
N THR A 275 0.48 2.55 -13.58
CA THR A 275 -0.48 3.53 -14.14
C THR A 275 -1.12 3.04 -15.43
N THR A 276 -0.34 2.41 -16.31
CA THR A 276 -0.84 1.79 -17.55
C THR A 276 -1.81 0.65 -17.25
N LEU A 277 -1.46 -0.20 -16.28
CA LEU A 277 -2.29 -1.27 -15.77
C LEU A 277 -3.60 -0.73 -15.19
N ARG A 278 -3.53 0.26 -14.29
CA ARG A 278 -4.70 0.94 -13.70
C ARG A 278 -5.68 1.41 -14.77
N ASN A 279 -5.20 2.18 -15.76
CA ASN A 279 -6.05 2.75 -16.80
C ASN A 279 -6.73 1.65 -17.63
N SER A 280 -5.99 0.59 -17.94
CA SER A 280 -6.50 -0.56 -18.70
C SER A 280 -7.58 -1.33 -17.95
N LEU A 281 -7.38 -1.55 -16.66
CA LEU A 281 -8.35 -2.18 -15.79
C LEU A 281 -9.60 -1.31 -15.61
N LEU A 282 -9.47 0.01 -15.40
CA LEU A 282 -10.62 0.92 -15.31
C LEU A 282 -11.50 0.82 -16.55
N VAL A 283 -10.89 0.88 -17.74
CA VAL A 283 -11.61 0.74 -19.00
C VAL A 283 -12.30 -0.61 -19.10
N HIS A 284 -11.61 -1.70 -18.73
CA HIS A 284 -12.20 -3.03 -18.76
C HIS A 284 -13.37 -3.18 -17.77
N MET A 285 -13.25 -2.65 -16.55
CA MET A 285 -14.30 -2.71 -15.52
C MET A 285 -15.50 -1.81 -15.84
N ALA A 286 -15.27 -0.69 -16.54
CA ALA A 286 -16.33 0.21 -16.97
C ALA A 286 -17.22 -0.38 -18.07
N ARG A 287 -16.70 -1.32 -18.86
CA ARG A 287 -17.43 -1.96 -19.96
C ARG A 287 -18.70 -2.64 -19.46
N LYS A 288 -19.82 -2.40 -20.16
CA LYS A 288 -21.07 -3.14 -19.93
C LYS A 288 -20.92 -4.55 -20.50
N LYS A 289 -21.38 -5.55 -19.73
CA LYS A 289 -21.50 -6.93 -20.22
C LYS A 289 -22.52 -6.95 -21.36
N GLY A 290 -22.18 -7.65 -22.45
CA GLY A 290 -23.09 -7.83 -23.57
C GLY A 290 -22.49 -8.76 -24.62
N PRO A 291 -23.33 -9.37 -25.48
CA PRO A 291 -22.88 -10.33 -26.49
C PRO A 291 -21.90 -9.74 -27.51
N GLN A 292 -21.96 -8.42 -27.75
CA GLN A 292 -21.01 -7.71 -28.63
C GLN A 292 -19.70 -7.29 -27.92
N ASN A 293 -19.58 -7.54 -26.61
CA ASN A 293 -18.49 -7.01 -25.78
C ASN A 293 -17.89 -8.12 -24.90
N ARG A 294 -17.55 -9.24 -25.53
CA ARG A 294 -16.98 -10.43 -24.89
C ARG A 294 -15.44 -10.44 -24.84
N LYS A 295 -14.77 -9.41 -25.36
CA LYS A 295 -13.31 -9.41 -25.39
C LYS A 295 -12.72 -9.32 -23.98
N PRO A 296 -11.92 -10.31 -23.54
CA PRO A 296 -11.25 -10.25 -22.25
C PRO A 296 -10.17 -9.17 -22.23
N LEU A 297 -9.61 -8.93 -21.05
CA LEU A 297 -8.44 -8.09 -20.90
C LEU A 297 -7.19 -8.96 -21.06
N VAL A 298 -6.38 -8.71 -22.09
CA VAL A 298 -5.09 -9.37 -22.28
C VAL A 298 -3.97 -8.34 -22.13
N LEU A 299 -3.10 -8.58 -21.17
CA LEU A 299 -1.97 -7.74 -20.79
C LEU A 299 -0.67 -8.49 -21.07
N VAL A 300 0.34 -7.78 -21.57
CA VAL A 300 1.72 -8.29 -21.65
C VAL A 300 2.57 -7.47 -20.70
N PHE A 301 3.15 -8.14 -19.70
CA PHE A 301 4.15 -7.57 -18.81
C PHE A 301 5.52 -7.89 -19.40
N ALA A 302 6.16 -6.89 -19.99
CA ALA A 302 7.45 -7.05 -20.64
C ALA A 302 8.52 -6.29 -19.86
N GLY A 303 9.62 -6.95 -19.54
CA GLY A 303 10.73 -6.37 -18.79
C GLY A 303 11.60 -7.47 -18.19
N PRO A 304 12.80 -7.18 -17.67
CA PRO A 304 13.73 -8.22 -17.27
C PRO A 304 13.26 -9.02 -16.05
N SER A 305 13.88 -10.19 -15.84
CA SER A 305 13.62 -10.98 -14.64
C SER A 305 13.95 -10.17 -13.37
N GLY A 306 13.21 -10.43 -12.29
CA GLY A 306 13.37 -9.73 -11.01
C GLY A 306 12.84 -8.29 -10.93
N HIS A 307 12.28 -7.71 -12.00
CA HIS A 307 11.78 -6.32 -12.01
C HIS A 307 10.36 -6.14 -11.41
N GLY A 308 9.78 -7.20 -10.86
CA GLY A 308 8.50 -7.13 -10.13
C GLY A 308 7.24 -7.40 -10.96
N LYS A 309 7.34 -8.06 -12.12
CA LYS A 309 6.19 -8.44 -12.96
C LYS A 309 5.15 -9.27 -12.18
N THR A 310 5.60 -10.35 -11.54
CA THR A 310 4.77 -11.26 -10.73
C THR A 310 4.26 -10.56 -9.48
N GLU A 311 5.09 -9.73 -8.85
CA GLU A 311 4.70 -8.95 -7.67
C GLU A 311 3.58 -7.94 -7.98
N LEU A 312 3.66 -7.25 -9.13
CA LEU A 312 2.61 -6.33 -9.58
C LEU A 312 1.28 -7.06 -9.77
N ALA A 313 1.30 -8.25 -10.37
CA ALA A 313 0.10 -9.06 -10.55
C ALA A 313 -0.47 -9.54 -9.20
N ASN A 314 0.38 -9.99 -8.28
CA ASN A 314 -0.03 -10.43 -6.94
C ASN A 314 -0.64 -9.29 -6.12
N LYS A 315 -0.02 -8.11 -6.13
CA LYS A 315 -0.55 -6.91 -5.45
C LYS A 315 -1.89 -6.48 -6.03
N MET A 316 -2.02 -6.48 -7.35
CA MET A 316 -3.29 -6.17 -8.03
C MET A 316 -4.37 -7.19 -7.67
N SER A 317 -4.05 -8.49 -7.68
CA SER A 317 -4.97 -9.57 -7.31
C SER A 317 -5.51 -9.42 -5.89
N SER A 318 -4.60 -9.21 -4.92
CA SER A 318 -4.96 -9.00 -3.52
C SER A 318 -5.82 -7.76 -3.34
N LEU A 319 -5.52 -6.67 -4.06
CA LEU A 319 -6.27 -5.42 -3.98
C LEU A 319 -7.71 -5.56 -4.50
N LEU A 320 -7.90 -6.35 -5.56
CA LEU A 320 -9.22 -6.58 -6.17
C LEU A 320 -9.95 -7.79 -5.59
N SER A 321 -9.34 -8.51 -4.64
CA SER A 321 -9.85 -9.77 -4.09
C SER A 321 -10.22 -10.80 -5.16
N LEU A 322 -9.40 -10.90 -6.22
CA LEU A 322 -9.64 -11.83 -7.34
C LEU A 322 -8.83 -13.11 -7.17
N GLU A 323 -9.46 -14.27 -7.38
CA GLU A 323 -8.69 -15.51 -7.48
C GLU A 323 -7.73 -15.46 -8.68
N THR A 324 -6.52 -15.94 -8.47
CA THR A 324 -5.43 -15.87 -9.46
C THR A 324 -4.80 -17.24 -9.65
N LEU A 325 -4.63 -17.62 -10.90
CA LEU A 325 -3.85 -18.80 -11.29
C LEU A 325 -2.54 -18.33 -11.90
N VAL A 326 -1.42 -18.74 -11.31
CA VAL A 326 -0.08 -18.53 -11.85
C VAL A 326 0.39 -19.83 -12.50
N ILE A 327 0.83 -19.74 -13.75
CA ILE A 327 1.34 -20.86 -14.54
C ILE A 327 2.76 -20.52 -14.96
N ASP A 328 3.69 -21.37 -14.54
CA ASP A 328 5.06 -21.35 -15.03
C ASP A 328 5.09 -22.07 -16.39
N CYS A 329 4.99 -21.29 -17.48
CA CYS A 329 4.83 -21.83 -18.82
C CYS A 329 5.88 -22.86 -19.28
N PRO A 330 7.18 -22.74 -18.94
CA PRO A 330 8.22 -23.68 -19.35
C PRO A 330 8.01 -25.11 -18.83
N GLN A 331 7.18 -25.29 -17.81
CA GLN A 331 6.84 -26.63 -17.30
C GLN A 331 5.90 -27.40 -18.24
N PHE A 332 5.31 -26.74 -19.23
CA PHE A 332 4.32 -27.31 -20.13
C PHE A 332 4.85 -27.33 -21.57
N SER A 333 5.09 -28.53 -22.09
CA SER A 333 5.65 -28.73 -23.43
C SER A 333 4.57 -28.77 -24.52
N SER A 334 3.36 -29.20 -24.19
CA SER A 334 2.24 -29.35 -25.12
C SER A 334 0.95 -28.71 -24.61
N ASP A 335 0.00 -28.47 -25.53
CA ASP A 335 -1.32 -27.96 -25.18
C ASP A 335 -2.11 -28.94 -24.28
N THR A 336 -1.89 -30.25 -24.43
CA THR A 336 -2.56 -31.27 -23.62
C THR A 336 -2.08 -31.31 -22.17
N GLU A 337 -0.83 -30.93 -21.90
CA GLU A 337 -0.34 -30.80 -20.52
C GLU A 337 -0.96 -29.57 -19.84
N LEU A 338 -1.03 -28.45 -20.57
CA LEU A 338 -1.52 -27.18 -20.04
C LEU A 338 -3.06 -27.14 -19.88
N PHE A 339 -3.79 -27.58 -20.92
CA PHE A 339 -5.25 -27.54 -20.97
C PHE A 339 -5.90 -28.89 -20.68
N GLY A 340 -5.13 -29.97 -20.63
CA GLY A 340 -5.65 -31.31 -20.42
C GLY A 340 -5.96 -32.03 -21.73
N PRO A 341 -6.11 -33.36 -21.68
CA PRO A 341 -6.51 -34.15 -22.83
C PRO A 341 -7.97 -33.87 -23.22
N ARG A 342 -8.29 -34.06 -24.50
CA ARG A 342 -9.68 -34.02 -25.02
C ARG A 342 -10.43 -35.32 -24.68
N PRO A 343 -11.77 -35.36 -24.77
CA PRO A 343 -12.53 -36.58 -24.51
C PRO A 343 -12.11 -37.71 -25.46
N GLY A 344 -11.98 -38.92 -24.93
CA GLY A 344 -11.50 -40.10 -25.67
C GLY A 344 -10.07 -40.53 -25.31
N TYR A 345 -9.31 -39.72 -24.58
CA TYR A 345 -8.02 -40.09 -24.01
C TYR A 345 -8.17 -40.55 -22.55
N TYR A 346 -7.23 -41.38 -22.09
CA TYR A 346 -7.13 -41.77 -20.67
C TYR A 346 -7.00 -40.51 -19.80
N ASP A 347 -7.72 -40.46 -18.68
CA ASP A 347 -7.75 -39.33 -17.73
C ASP A 347 -8.32 -37.99 -18.24
N ALA A 348 -9.00 -37.94 -19.39
CA ALA A 348 -9.67 -36.73 -19.88
C ALA A 348 -10.68 -36.11 -18.89
N HIS A 349 -11.24 -36.90 -17.97
CA HIS A 349 -12.16 -36.43 -16.93
C HIS A 349 -11.47 -35.62 -15.82
N LYS A 350 -10.16 -35.79 -15.59
CA LYS A 350 -9.39 -35.03 -14.58
C LYS A 350 -9.15 -33.58 -15.01
N GLY A 351 -9.02 -33.34 -16.32
CA GLY A 351 -8.64 -32.05 -16.88
C GLY A 351 -7.22 -31.64 -16.51
N SER A 352 -7.00 -30.33 -16.42
CA SER A 352 -5.71 -29.70 -16.07
C SER A 352 -5.94 -28.52 -15.14
N GLN A 353 -4.86 -27.94 -14.62
CA GLN A 353 -4.94 -26.79 -13.73
C GLN A 353 -5.65 -25.59 -14.40
N LEU A 354 -5.24 -25.22 -15.64
CA LEU A 354 -5.85 -24.10 -16.36
C LEU A 354 -7.30 -24.40 -16.75
N ASN A 355 -7.57 -25.59 -17.29
CA ASN A 355 -8.93 -25.97 -17.69
C ASN A 355 -9.90 -25.96 -16.50
N ASN A 356 -9.50 -26.55 -15.39
CA ASN A 356 -10.33 -26.65 -14.20
C ASN A 356 -10.57 -25.28 -13.57
N PHE A 357 -9.55 -24.41 -13.57
CA PHE A 357 -9.66 -23.04 -13.11
C PHE A 357 -10.63 -22.22 -13.97
N LEU A 358 -10.47 -22.22 -15.30
CA LEU A 358 -11.38 -21.51 -16.20
C LEU A 358 -12.83 -22.01 -16.03
N ALA A 359 -13.03 -23.33 -15.99
CA ALA A 359 -14.36 -23.91 -15.80
C ALA A 359 -14.99 -23.54 -14.44
N LYS A 360 -14.20 -23.43 -13.36
CA LYS A 360 -14.66 -22.97 -12.03
C LYS A 360 -15.06 -21.49 -12.06
N HIS A 361 -14.39 -20.69 -12.88
CA HIS A 361 -14.58 -19.25 -13.01
C HIS A 361 -15.47 -18.83 -14.19
N ASP A 362 -16.32 -19.73 -14.68
CA ASP A 362 -17.30 -19.40 -15.73
C ASP A 362 -18.13 -18.16 -15.36
N ASN A 363 -18.17 -17.17 -16.27
CA ASN A 363 -18.84 -15.88 -16.11
C ASN A 363 -18.36 -14.99 -14.94
N LYS A 364 -17.24 -15.35 -14.29
CA LYS A 364 -16.66 -14.66 -13.13
C LYS A 364 -15.32 -14.00 -13.49
N LYS A 365 -14.96 -12.96 -12.73
CA LYS A 365 -13.64 -12.32 -12.85
C LYS A 365 -12.60 -13.18 -12.15
N CYS A 366 -11.48 -13.40 -12.82
CA CYS A 366 -10.29 -14.02 -12.25
C CYS A 366 -9.06 -13.55 -13.04
N ILE A 367 -7.87 -13.83 -12.52
CA ILE A 367 -6.61 -13.53 -13.18
C ILE A 367 -5.92 -14.83 -13.57
N VAL A 368 -5.44 -14.90 -14.81
CA VAL A 368 -4.54 -15.97 -15.26
C VAL A 368 -3.21 -15.32 -15.63
N PHE A 369 -2.16 -15.64 -14.87
CA PHE A 369 -0.80 -15.16 -15.07
C PHE A 369 0.05 -16.27 -15.69
N LEU A 370 0.49 -16.05 -16.92
CA LEU A 370 1.35 -16.95 -17.68
C LEU A 370 2.78 -16.40 -17.62
N ASP A 371 3.62 -17.00 -16.77
CA ASP A 371 5.02 -16.60 -16.59
C ASP A 371 5.93 -17.22 -17.64
N GLU A 372 6.98 -16.50 -18.04
CA GLU A 372 7.93 -16.87 -19.11
C GLU A 372 7.23 -17.35 -20.39
N PHE A 373 6.21 -16.60 -20.83
CA PHE A 373 5.34 -16.99 -21.95
C PHE A 373 6.12 -17.25 -23.26
N GLU A 374 7.28 -16.63 -23.46
CA GLU A 374 8.12 -16.85 -24.64
C GLU A 374 8.72 -18.23 -24.80
N LYS A 375 8.68 -19.05 -23.74
CA LYS A 375 9.15 -20.43 -23.74
C LYS A 375 8.07 -21.44 -24.10
N THR A 376 6.82 -21.00 -24.32
CA THR A 376 5.71 -21.87 -24.75
C THR A 376 5.81 -22.29 -26.22
N SER A 377 5.19 -23.42 -26.55
CA SER A 377 5.08 -23.95 -27.91
C SER A 377 3.97 -23.27 -28.73
N GLU A 378 4.06 -23.33 -30.06
CA GLU A 378 3.05 -22.77 -30.98
C GLU A 378 1.66 -23.42 -30.79
N GLU A 379 1.60 -24.68 -30.33
CA GLU A 379 0.34 -25.37 -30.03
C GLU A 379 -0.44 -24.68 -28.90
N ILE A 380 0.28 -24.22 -27.87
CA ILE A 380 -0.29 -23.46 -26.75
C ILE A 380 -0.79 -22.10 -27.26
N HIS A 381 -0.01 -21.41 -28.09
CA HIS A 381 -0.39 -20.14 -28.70
C HIS A 381 -1.70 -20.26 -29.47
N ASN A 382 -1.79 -21.25 -30.35
CA ASN A 382 -2.97 -21.50 -31.18
C ASN A 382 -4.22 -21.78 -30.33
N THR A 383 -4.06 -22.51 -29.22
CA THR A 383 -5.17 -22.80 -28.30
C THR A 383 -5.66 -21.55 -27.58
N LEU A 384 -4.76 -20.60 -27.26
CA LEU A 384 -5.08 -19.36 -26.56
C LEU A 384 -5.72 -18.28 -27.44
N LEU A 385 -5.64 -18.40 -28.78
CA LEU A 385 -6.24 -17.42 -29.71
C LEU A 385 -7.74 -17.24 -29.48
N LYS A 386 -8.49 -18.34 -29.34
CA LYS A 386 -9.94 -18.31 -29.15
C LYS A 386 -10.34 -17.59 -27.85
N PRO A 387 -9.83 -17.97 -26.65
CA PRO A 387 -10.19 -17.25 -25.44
C PRO A 387 -9.74 -15.79 -25.48
N PHE A 388 -8.62 -15.45 -26.11
CA PHE A 388 -8.15 -14.05 -26.20
C PHE A 388 -9.02 -13.17 -27.10
N ASP A 389 -9.52 -13.67 -28.22
CA ASP A 389 -10.30 -12.85 -29.16
C ASP A 389 -11.82 -12.90 -28.88
N GLU A 390 -12.35 -14.10 -28.64
CA GLU A 390 -13.79 -14.31 -28.46
C GLU A 390 -14.23 -14.25 -26.99
N GLY A 391 -13.31 -14.38 -26.04
CA GLY A 391 -13.65 -14.55 -24.63
C GLY A 391 -14.36 -15.87 -24.34
N LEU A 392 -14.18 -16.89 -25.20
CA LEU A 392 -14.79 -18.20 -25.05
C LEU A 392 -13.72 -19.27 -24.98
N TYR A 393 -13.87 -20.16 -24.01
CA TYR A 393 -13.05 -21.35 -23.84
C TYR A 393 -13.95 -22.58 -23.87
N GLN A 394 -13.46 -23.72 -24.36
CA GLN A 394 -14.21 -24.97 -24.30
C GLN A 394 -13.57 -25.90 -23.28
N ASP A 395 -14.31 -26.27 -22.23
CA ASP A 395 -13.83 -27.22 -21.22
C ASP A 395 -13.51 -28.56 -21.89
N ARG A 396 -12.23 -28.96 -21.86
CA ARG A 396 -11.75 -30.18 -22.52
C ARG A 396 -12.27 -31.47 -21.88
N ARG A 397 -12.81 -31.41 -20.66
CA ARG A 397 -13.41 -32.57 -19.98
C ARG A 397 -14.84 -32.82 -20.43
N THR A 398 -15.61 -31.74 -20.62
CA THR A 398 -17.08 -31.81 -20.81
C THR A 398 -17.53 -31.32 -22.17
N THR A 399 -16.65 -30.71 -22.96
CA THR A 399 -16.93 -30.00 -24.23
C THR A 399 -17.87 -28.81 -24.11
N LYS A 400 -18.22 -28.39 -22.89
CA LYS A 400 -19.06 -27.20 -22.65
C LYS A 400 -18.27 -25.93 -22.86
N ASP A 401 -18.93 -24.92 -23.43
CA ASP A 401 -18.38 -23.58 -23.51
C ASP A 401 -18.36 -22.92 -22.12
N VAL A 402 -17.29 -22.17 -21.87
CA VAL A 402 -16.98 -21.41 -20.66
C VAL A 402 -16.77 -19.96 -21.10
N ASP A 403 -17.46 -19.04 -20.45
CA ASP A 403 -17.30 -17.61 -20.67
C ASP A 403 -16.05 -17.11 -19.94
N ALA A 404 -15.00 -16.85 -20.74
CA ALA A 404 -13.72 -16.30 -20.32
C ALA A 404 -13.62 -14.78 -20.59
N SER A 405 -14.70 -14.09 -20.95
CA SER A 405 -14.70 -12.65 -21.28
C SER A 405 -14.35 -11.74 -20.11
N GLN A 406 -14.45 -12.24 -18.87
CA GLN A 406 -14.13 -11.53 -17.64
C GLN A 406 -12.75 -11.92 -17.07
N VAL A 407 -12.04 -12.81 -17.74
CA VAL A 407 -10.69 -13.23 -17.34
C VAL A 407 -9.70 -12.11 -17.69
N ILE A 408 -8.86 -11.76 -16.73
CA ILE A 408 -7.70 -10.89 -16.93
C ILE A 408 -6.50 -11.79 -17.21
N TRP A 409 -6.09 -11.85 -18.47
CA TRP A 409 -4.91 -12.59 -18.90
C TRP A 409 -3.68 -11.69 -18.79
N ILE A 410 -2.64 -12.18 -18.11
CA ILE A 410 -1.36 -11.50 -17.97
C ILE A 410 -0.29 -12.43 -18.51
N LEU A 411 0.40 -12.01 -19.57
CA LEU A 411 1.52 -12.72 -20.18
C LEU A 411 2.80 -12.02 -19.72
N ALA A 412 3.58 -12.65 -18.86
CA ALA A 412 4.89 -12.13 -18.50
C ALA A 412 5.95 -12.66 -19.48
N THR A 413 6.80 -11.77 -19.98
CA THR A 413 7.82 -12.14 -20.96
C THR A 413 9.08 -11.30 -20.86
N ASN A 414 10.21 -11.95 -21.16
CA ASN A 414 11.54 -11.35 -21.19
C ASN A 414 12.03 -11.04 -22.62
N VAL A 415 11.19 -11.23 -23.65
CA VAL A 415 11.61 -11.10 -25.07
C VAL A 415 12.07 -9.68 -25.41
N ALA A 416 11.51 -8.67 -24.75
CA ALA A 416 11.80 -7.27 -25.02
C ALA A 416 12.93 -6.68 -24.15
N ASP A 417 13.61 -7.48 -23.32
CA ASP A 417 14.55 -7.01 -22.29
C ASP A 417 15.65 -6.11 -22.84
N HIS A 418 16.34 -6.56 -23.90
CA HIS A 418 17.42 -5.79 -24.52
C HIS A 418 16.93 -4.44 -25.05
N VAL A 419 15.74 -4.43 -25.64
CA VAL A 419 15.14 -3.24 -26.24
C VAL A 419 14.68 -2.27 -25.16
N ILE A 420 14.06 -2.78 -24.09
CA ILE A 420 13.66 -1.96 -22.94
C ILE A 420 14.90 -1.36 -22.28
N SER A 421 15.96 -2.14 -22.07
CA SER A 421 17.21 -1.66 -21.47
C SER A 421 17.86 -0.57 -22.32
N SER A 422 18.01 -0.81 -23.63
CA SER A 422 18.59 0.18 -24.56
C SER A 422 17.77 1.48 -24.61
N PHE A 423 16.44 1.37 -24.74
CA PHE A 423 15.55 2.52 -24.80
C PHE A 423 15.58 3.33 -23.50
N THR A 424 15.61 2.65 -22.35
CA THR A 424 15.62 3.31 -21.04
C THR A 424 16.95 4.01 -20.77
N GLU A 425 18.08 3.45 -21.19
CA GLU A 425 19.40 4.09 -21.10
C GLU A 425 19.47 5.36 -21.97
N GLU A 426 19.02 5.29 -23.23
CA GLU A 426 19.01 6.43 -24.15
C GLU A 426 18.08 7.57 -23.71
N ASN A 427 16.98 7.23 -23.01
CA ASN A 427 15.92 8.18 -22.65
C ASN A 427 15.79 8.39 -21.13
N ALA A 428 16.80 8.01 -20.34
CA ALA A 428 16.73 8.00 -18.87
C ALA A 428 16.30 9.35 -18.27
N SER A 429 16.87 10.46 -18.79
CA SER A 429 16.53 11.80 -18.35
C SER A 429 15.07 12.17 -18.62
N GLY A 430 14.55 11.80 -19.79
CA GLY A 430 13.16 12.01 -20.20
C GLY A 430 12.15 11.14 -19.47
N LEU A 431 12.55 9.92 -19.08
CA LEU A 431 11.68 8.95 -18.42
C LEU A 431 11.59 9.15 -16.91
N PHE A 432 12.69 9.52 -16.25
CA PHE A 432 12.77 9.53 -14.78
C PHE A 432 12.89 10.94 -14.18
N ASN A 433 13.53 11.88 -14.90
CA ASN A 433 13.89 13.19 -14.35
C ASN A 433 13.16 14.38 -14.98
N ASP A 434 12.35 14.15 -16.03
CA ASP A 434 11.66 15.22 -16.73
C ASP A 434 10.42 15.69 -15.93
N LYS A 435 10.36 17.00 -15.69
CA LYS A 435 9.18 17.65 -15.08
C LYS A 435 8.00 17.72 -16.05
N ASN A 436 8.24 17.51 -17.34
CA ASN A 436 7.23 17.55 -18.38
C ASN A 436 6.55 16.19 -18.56
N VAL A 437 5.40 16.03 -17.88
CA VAL A 437 4.55 14.83 -17.96
C VAL A 437 4.18 14.45 -19.41
N ARG A 438 4.06 15.42 -20.34
CA ARG A 438 3.76 15.12 -21.74
C ARG A 438 4.89 14.41 -22.45
N ASN A 439 6.14 14.78 -22.16
CA ASN A 439 7.30 14.15 -22.76
C ASN A 439 7.45 12.71 -22.24
N GLN A 440 7.34 12.52 -20.93
CA GLN A 440 7.34 11.19 -20.32
C GLN A 440 6.24 10.29 -20.92
N THR A 441 5.01 10.81 -21.04
CA THR A 441 3.89 10.05 -21.65
C THR A 441 4.18 9.66 -23.10
N ARG A 442 4.83 10.55 -23.87
CA ARG A 442 5.23 10.26 -25.25
C ARG A 442 6.26 9.14 -25.30
N LEU A 443 7.33 9.22 -24.50
CA LEU A 443 8.39 8.20 -24.45
C LEU A 443 7.86 6.83 -24.03
N VAL A 444 6.96 6.79 -23.04
CA VAL A 444 6.31 5.53 -22.62
C VAL A 444 5.48 4.93 -23.76
N LYS A 445 4.77 5.78 -24.52
CA LYS A 445 4.01 5.32 -25.68
C LYS A 445 4.92 4.79 -26.80
N GLU A 446 6.06 5.45 -27.03
CA GLU A 446 7.08 4.98 -27.98
C GLU A 446 7.62 3.61 -27.54
N LEU A 447 8.01 3.46 -26.27
CA LEU A 447 8.46 2.19 -25.68
C LEU A 447 7.41 1.07 -25.82
N SER A 448 6.15 1.33 -25.48
CA SER A 448 5.05 0.36 -25.69
C SER A 448 4.90 -0.05 -27.17
N GLY A 449 5.18 0.87 -28.10
CA GLY A 449 5.23 0.58 -29.54
C GLY A 449 6.34 -0.39 -29.90
N VAL A 450 7.56 -0.15 -29.40
CA VAL A 450 8.70 -1.04 -29.68
C VAL A 450 8.49 -2.43 -29.07
N ILE A 451 7.96 -2.51 -27.83
CA ILE A 451 7.62 -3.79 -27.19
C ILE A 451 6.59 -4.54 -28.04
N LYS A 452 5.59 -3.85 -28.57
CA LYS A 452 4.58 -4.46 -29.45
C LYS A 452 5.20 -5.04 -30.72
N ASP A 453 6.14 -4.34 -31.34
CA ASP A 453 6.80 -4.81 -32.55
C ASP A 453 7.67 -6.05 -32.30
N VAL A 454 8.42 -6.05 -31.19
CA VAL A 454 9.20 -7.22 -30.73
C VAL A 454 8.28 -8.41 -30.43
N PHE A 455 7.18 -8.18 -29.71
CA PHE A 455 6.21 -9.21 -29.40
C PHE A 455 5.59 -9.80 -30.67
N LYS A 456 5.20 -8.94 -31.62
CA LYS A 456 4.66 -9.35 -32.92
C LYS A 456 5.67 -10.17 -33.73
N ALA A 457 6.95 -9.81 -33.69
CA ALA A 457 8.00 -10.55 -34.38
C ALA A 457 8.18 -11.96 -33.80
N LYS A 458 8.00 -12.12 -32.48
CA LYS A 458 8.15 -13.41 -31.79
C LYS A 458 6.92 -14.32 -31.90
N PHE A 459 5.71 -13.76 -31.75
CA PHE A 459 4.47 -14.54 -31.59
C PHE A 459 3.51 -14.41 -32.78
N GLY A 460 3.87 -13.63 -33.81
CA GLY A 460 3.03 -13.38 -34.97
C GLY A 460 1.87 -12.41 -34.71
N ALA A 461 1.23 -11.96 -35.79
CA ALA A 461 0.17 -10.94 -35.73
C ALA A 461 -1.12 -11.41 -35.05
N SER A 462 -1.41 -12.70 -35.10
CA SER A 462 -2.65 -13.30 -34.57
C SER A 462 -2.76 -13.16 -33.04
N LEU A 463 -1.62 -13.18 -32.33
CA LEU A 463 -1.55 -12.98 -30.89
C LEU A 463 -1.41 -11.50 -30.48
N THR A 464 -1.40 -10.53 -31.40
CA THR A 464 -1.07 -9.12 -31.05
C THR A 464 -2.28 -8.18 -30.88
N TYR A 465 -3.53 -8.65 -31.02
CA TYR A 465 -4.71 -7.77 -31.07
C TYR A 465 -5.80 -8.17 -30.06
N PRO A 466 -6.31 -7.28 -29.17
CA PRO A 466 -5.79 -6.00 -28.67
C PRO A 466 -5.05 -6.23 -27.34
N ILE A 467 -3.77 -6.59 -27.41
CA ILE A 467 -2.94 -6.74 -26.22
C ILE A 467 -2.46 -5.37 -25.74
N ILE A 468 -2.54 -5.14 -24.44
CA ILE A 468 -1.96 -3.95 -23.81
C ILE A 468 -0.58 -4.30 -23.27
N HIS A 469 0.44 -3.65 -23.82
CA HIS A 469 1.83 -3.83 -23.39
C HIS A 469 2.14 -2.90 -22.22
N VAL A 470 2.43 -3.50 -21.08
CA VAL A 470 2.85 -2.84 -19.85
C VAL A 470 4.38 -2.94 -19.79
N PRO A 471 5.11 -1.83 -20.01
CA PRO A 471 6.57 -1.82 -19.85
C PRO A 471 6.89 -1.87 -18.35
N CYS A 472 7.44 -2.99 -17.91
CA CYS A 472 7.90 -3.25 -16.55
C CYS A 472 9.42 -3.14 -16.43
#